data_AF-A0A7S3Q001-F1
#
_entry.id   AF-A0A7S3Q001-F1
#
_cell.length_a   1.000
_cell.length_b   1.000
_cell.length_c   1.000
_cell.angle_alpha   90.00
_cell.angle_beta   90.00
_cell.angle_gamma   90.00
#
_symmetry.space_group_name_H-M   'P 1'
#
loop_
_entity.id
_entity.type
_entity.pdbx_description
1 polymer ?
#
loop_
_entity_poly.entity_id
_entity_poly.type
_entity_poly.pdbx_seq_one_letter_code
_entity_poly.pdbx_strand_id
1 'polypeptide(L)'
;GAELGLLGLIVSNLIEGGMSGDAGRKFSLSFIEIVQDDVLKDLLRPIGPEKAAKSLKIRHPDTNGAIVQNVTEMEVPSLNRLKTAVRTAFHSKSVLKARKLVGGRGHIIATIKVYQDETTEASQKCSMLQLIDLACAETEQIDQDSVGKTKVEMTRVQNRRIACIRKSLSGLGAVLRGL
;
A
#
# COMPACT_ATOMS: atom_id res chain seq x y z
N GLY A 1 -16.55 1.94 -10.24
CA GLY A 1 -15.08 1.82 -10.14
C GLY A 1 -14.33 3.14 -10.28
N ALA A 2 -14.61 3.94 -11.33
CA ALA A 2 -13.75 5.05 -11.77
C ALA A 2 -13.33 6.08 -10.69
N GLU A 3 -14.20 6.41 -9.73
CA GLU A 3 -13.89 7.34 -8.63
C GLU A 3 -12.72 6.89 -7.74
N LEU A 4 -12.41 5.59 -7.71
CA LEU A 4 -11.31 5.01 -6.91
C LEU A 4 -10.10 4.64 -7.79
N GLY A 5 -10.06 5.16 -9.03
CA GLY A 5 -8.99 4.92 -9.99
C GLY A 5 -8.81 3.45 -10.35
N LEU A 6 -7.56 3.07 -10.63
CA LEU A 6 -7.20 1.72 -11.08
C LEU A 6 -7.64 0.62 -10.11
N LEU A 7 -7.43 0.82 -8.81
CA LEU A 7 -7.86 -0.14 -7.78
C LEU A 7 -9.39 -0.36 -7.82
N GLY A 8 -10.15 0.74 -7.97
CA GLY A 8 -11.60 0.67 -8.11
C GLY A 8 -12.06 -0.10 -9.33
N LEU A 9 -11.39 0.09 -10.46
CA LEU A 9 -11.68 -0.63 -11.70
C LEU A 9 -11.39 -2.13 -11.57
N ILE A 10 -10.23 -2.49 -11.02
CA ILE A 10 -9.85 -3.89 -10.81
C ILE A 10 -10.87 -4.59 -9.91
N VAL A 11 -11.21 -4.00 -8.76
CA VAL A 11 -12.15 -4.61 -7.82
C VAL A 11 -13.57 -4.67 -8.40
N SER A 12 -14.03 -3.64 -9.13
CA SER A 12 -15.30 -3.70 -9.85
C SER A 12 -15.34 -4.90 -10.81
N ASN A 13 -14.31 -5.08 -11.62
CA ASN A 13 -14.23 -6.21 -12.56
C ASN A 13 -14.15 -7.57 -11.85
N LEU A 14 -13.46 -7.66 -10.72
CA LEU A 14 -13.40 -8.89 -9.92
C LEU A 14 -14.77 -9.26 -9.35
N ILE A 15 -15.54 -8.27 -8.88
CA ILE A 15 -16.90 -8.48 -8.38
C ILE A 15 -17.82 -8.91 -9.52
N GLU A 16 -17.83 -8.18 -10.63
CA GLU A 16 -18.67 -8.49 -11.80
C GLU A 16 -18.34 -9.85 -12.41
N GLY A 17 -17.05 -10.18 -12.51
CA GLY A 17 -16.58 -11.49 -12.96
C GLY A 17 -16.96 -12.63 -12.01
N GLY A 18 -17.04 -12.38 -10.70
CA GLY A 18 -17.54 -13.34 -9.71
C GLY A 18 -19.05 -13.58 -9.82
N MET A 19 -19.82 -12.55 -10.16
CA MET A 19 -21.28 -12.66 -10.35
C MET A 19 -21.67 -13.42 -11.63
N SER A 20 -20.74 -13.57 -12.58
CA SER A 20 -21.02 -14.08 -13.93
C SER A 20 -20.87 -15.61 -14.09
N GLY A 21 -20.56 -16.36 -13.02
CA GLY A 21 -20.59 -17.83 -13.10
C GLY A 21 -19.64 -18.62 -12.19
N ASP A 22 -18.84 -17.98 -11.33
CA ASP A 22 -17.91 -18.68 -10.42
C ASP A 22 -18.28 -18.38 -8.96
N ALA A 23 -19.29 -19.09 -8.44
CA ALA A 23 -19.94 -18.86 -7.15
C ALA A 23 -19.06 -19.07 -5.90
N GLY A 24 -17.73 -19.17 -6.06
CA GLY A 24 -16.77 -19.46 -4.99
C GLY A 24 -15.57 -18.53 -4.92
N ARG A 25 -15.53 -17.42 -5.68
CA ARG A 25 -14.39 -16.49 -5.61
C ARG A 25 -14.53 -15.51 -4.45
N LYS A 26 -13.65 -15.64 -3.47
CA LYS A 26 -13.48 -14.66 -2.39
C LYS A 26 -12.23 -13.86 -2.67
N PHE A 27 -12.23 -12.58 -2.34
CA PHE A 27 -10.99 -11.80 -2.41
C PHE A 27 -10.82 -10.91 -1.19
N SER A 28 -9.56 -10.79 -0.78
CA SER A 28 -9.13 -9.94 0.32
C SER A 28 -8.24 -8.81 -0.19
N LEU A 29 -8.24 -7.72 0.56
CA LEU A 29 -7.42 -6.54 0.34
C LEU A 29 -6.60 -6.25 1.58
N SER A 30 -5.35 -5.88 1.39
CA SER A 30 -4.51 -5.29 2.44
C SER A 30 -3.81 -4.04 1.93
N PHE A 31 -3.54 -3.10 2.86
CA PHE A 31 -2.78 -1.89 2.60
C PHE A 31 -1.62 -1.78 3.59
N ILE A 32 -0.41 -1.71 3.05
CA ILE A 32 0.81 -1.46 3.80
C ILE A 32 1.40 -0.15 3.31
N GLU A 33 1.81 0.70 4.25
CA GLU A 33 2.67 1.84 3.97
C GLU A 33 4.08 1.52 4.47
N ILE A 34 5.06 1.66 3.59
CA ILE A 34 6.48 1.66 3.94
C ILE A 34 6.87 3.10 4.18
N VAL A 35 7.04 3.45 5.46
CA VAL A 35 7.48 4.79 5.86
C VAL A 35 8.99 4.82 6.04
N GLN A 36 9.51 5.94 6.55
CA GLN A 36 10.93 6.15 6.81
C GLN A 36 11.58 4.97 7.56
N ASP A 37 12.83 4.66 7.19
CA ASP A 37 13.65 3.59 7.79
C ASP A 37 13.02 2.19 7.62
N ASP A 38 12.33 1.97 6.49
CA ASP A 38 11.69 0.70 6.10
C ASP A 38 10.67 0.17 7.11
N VAL A 39 10.14 1.06 7.94
CA VAL A 39 9.11 0.72 8.92
C VAL A 39 7.80 0.45 8.19
N LEU A 40 7.24 -0.74 8.42
CA LEU A 40 5.95 -1.14 7.86
C LEU A 40 4.81 -0.67 8.75
N LYS A 41 3.80 -0.05 8.14
CA LYS A 41 2.56 0.35 8.80
C LYS A 41 1.37 -0.31 8.11
N ASP A 42 0.57 -1.01 8.89
CA ASP A 42 -0.72 -1.55 8.45
C ASP A 42 -1.77 -0.44 8.45
N LEU A 43 -2.33 -0.13 7.28
CA LEU A 43 -3.31 0.94 7.13
C LEU A 43 -4.75 0.47 7.35
N LEU A 44 -5.04 -0.83 7.31
CA LEU A 44 -6.39 -1.37 7.57
C LEU A 44 -6.61 -1.79 9.01
N ARG A 45 -5.57 -1.72 9.84
CA ARG A 45 -5.66 -2.06 11.26
C ARG A 45 -6.74 -1.22 11.97
N PRO A 46 -7.69 -1.87 12.69
CA PRO A 46 -8.70 -1.15 13.48
C PRO A 46 -8.05 -0.26 14.54
N ILE A 47 -8.56 0.96 14.68
CA ILE A 47 -8.14 1.89 15.74
C ILE A 47 -9.07 1.65 16.94
N GLY A 48 -8.65 0.77 17.86
CA GLY A 48 -9.44 0.43 19.06
C GLY A 48 -8.57 -0.14 20.19
N PRO A 49 -9.08 -0.18 21.43
CA PRO A 49 -8.34 -0.60 22.62
C PRO A 49 -8.17 -2.13 22.79
N GLU A 50 -8.37 -2.94 21.75
CA GLU A 50 -8.29 -4.41 21.86
C GLU A 50 -6.91 -4.97 21.49
N LYS A 51 -6.45 -5.91 22.35
CA LYS A 51 -5.32 -6.85 22.25
C LYS A 51 -4.15 -6.38 21.39
N ALA A 52 -3.02 -6.08 22.05
CA ALA A 52 -1.70 -5.79 21.47
C ALA A 52 -1.52 -6.41 20.07
N ALA A 53 -1.87 -5.63 19.04
CA ALA A 53 -1.85 -6.11 17.67
C ALA A 53 -0.42 -6.52 17.34
N LYS A 54 -0.24 -7.76 16.85
CA LYS A 54 1.09 -8.28 16.54
C LYS A 54 1.82 -7.30 15.60
N SER A 55 3.10 -7.06 15.88
CA SER A 55 3.94 -6.28 14.98
C SER A 55 4.02 -6.97 13.62
N LEU A 56 4.06 -6.16 12.56
CA LEU A 56 4.35 -6.67 11.22
C LEU A 56 5.74 -7.28 11.22
N LYS A 57 5.90 -8.44 10.57
CA LYS A 57 7.18 -9.15 10.47
C LYS A 57 7.48 -9.52 9.04
N ILE A 58 8.67 -9.16 8.57
CA ILE A 58 9.18 -9.62 7.27
C ILE A 58 9.77 -11.02 7.46
N ARG A 59 9.41 -11.97 6.60
CA ARG A 59 10.01 -13.30 6.53
C ARG A 59 10.50 -13.57 5.13
N HIS A 60 11.51 -14.42 5.01
CA HIS A 60 12.07 -14.86 3.75
C HIS A 60 11.86 -16.38 3.63
N PRO A 61 10.66 -16.84 3.23
CA PRO A 61 10.50 -18.23 2.82
C PRO A 61 11.46 -18.55 1.67
N ASP A 62 12.06 -19.73 1.71
CA ASP A 62 13.20 -20.13 0.86
C ASP A 62 12.92 -20.05 -0.66
N THR A 63 11.65 -20.00 -1.08
CA THR A 63 11.23 -20.08 -2.48
C THR A 63 10.52 -18.85 -3.04
N ASN A 64 10.01 -17.94 -2.20
CA ASN A 64 9.02 -16.92 -2.64
C ASN A 64 9.43 -15.46 -2.33
N GLY A 65 10.72 -15.23 -2.04
CA GLY A 65 11.19 -13.90 -1.65
C GLY A 65 10.61 -13.45 -0.30
N ALA A 66 10.60 -12.14 -0.04
CA ALA A 66 10.15 -11.60 1.23
C ALA A 66 8.61 -11.52 1.33
N ILE A 67 8.04 -11.97 2.44
CA ILE A 67 6.61 -11.85 2.77
C ILE A 67 6.42 -11.05 4.06
N VAL A 68 5.32 -10.30 4.14
CA VAL A 68 4.93 -9.60 5.38
C VAL A 68 3.85 -10.40 6.11
N GLN A 69 4.13 -10.77 7.35
CA GLN A 69 3.18 -11.44 8.24
C GLN A 69 2.46 -10.47 9.17
N ASN A 70 1.31 -10.93 9.69
CA ASN A 70 0.42 -10.17 10.59
C ASN A 70 -0.19 -8.92 9.95
N VAL A 71 -0.28 -8.90 8.62
CA VAL A 71 -0.97 -7.86 7.87
C VAL A 71 -2.47 -8.08 8.02
N THR A 72 -3.21 -7.02 8.29
CA THR A 72 -4.68 -7.07 8.28
C THR A 72 -5.16 -7.28 6.84
N GLU A 73 -5.82 -8.41 6.62
CA GLU A 73 -6.56 -8.69 5.38
C GLU A 73 -8.03 -8.45 5.61
N MET A 74 -8.66 -7.71 4.71
CA MET A 74 -10.08 -7.40 4.77
C MET A 74 -10.77 -7.94 3.53
N GLU A 75 -11.85 -8.70 3.72
CA GLU A 75 -12.70 -9.13 2.62
C GLU A 75 -13.46 -7.95 2.02
N VAL A 76 -13.60 -7.96 0.69
CA VAL A 76 -14.21 -6.85 -0.06
C VAL A 76 -15.34 -7.37 -0.94
N PRO A 77 -16.49 -7.78 -0.37
CA PRO A 77 -17.60 -8.37 -1.15
C PRO A 77 -18.32 -7.35 -2.05
N SER A 78 -18.05 -6.06 -1.89
CA SER A 78 -18.71 -5.00 -2.65
C SER A 78 -17.82 -3.77 -2.80
N LEU A 79 -18.12 -2.94 -3.81
CA LEU A 79 -17.44 -1.67 -4.02
C LEU A 79 -17.61 -0.72 -2.82
N ASN A 80 -18.73 -0.80 -2.09
CA ASN A 80 -18.92 0.00 -0.88
C ASN A 80 -17.95 -0.43 0.25
N ARG A 81 -17.64 -1.72 0.36
CA ARG A 81 -16.57 -2.16 1.26
C ARG A 81 -15.21 -1.68 0.82
N LEU A 82 -14.93 -1.62 -0.47
CA LEU A 82 -13.69 -1.01 -0.96
C LEU A 82 -13.61 0.48 -0.57
N LYS A 83 -14.69 1.25 -0.79
CA LYS A 83 -14.75 2.66 -0.39
C LYS A 83 -14.45 2.83 1.10
N THR A 84 -15.02 1.96 1.93
CA THR A 84 -14.75 1.94 3.37
C THR A 84 -13.28 1.61 3.66
N ALA A 85 -12.71 0.61 3.00
CA ALA A 85 -11.29 0.22 3.12
C ALA A 85 -10.36 1.40 2.87
N VAL A 86 -10.53 2.04 1.70
CA VAL A 86 -9.73 3.18 1.24
C VAL A 86 -9.88 4.36 2.19
N ARG A 87 -11.11 4.61 2.68
CA ARG A 87 -11.35 5.66 3.66
C ARG A 87 -10.60 5.37 4.97
N THR A 88 -10.73 4.17 5.52
CA THR A 88 -10.02 3.76 6.75
C THR A 88 -8.50 3.89 6.58
N ALA A 89 -7.96 3.40 5.45
CA ALA A 89 -6.54 3.41 5.17
C ALA A 89 -5.95 4.83 5.12
N PHE A 90 -6.62 5.74 4.43
CA PHE A 90 -6.02 7.04 4.08
C PHE A 90 -6.58 8.25 4.84
N HIS A 91 -7.68 8.12 5.57
CA HIS A 91 -8.29 9.22 6.32
C HIS A 91 -7.97 9.22 7.83
N SER A 92 -7.07 8.36 8.30
CA SER A 92 -6.63 8.44 9.70
C SER A 92 -5.89 9.76 9.94
N LYS A 93 -6.11 10.38 11.11
CA LYS A 93 -5.45 11.65 11.49
C LYS A 93 -3.92 11.56 11.37
N SER A 94 -3.35 10.40 11.70
CA SER A 94 -1.91 10.16 11.61
C SER A 94 -1.39 10.22 10.17
N VAL A 95 -2.10 9.57 9.23
CA VAL A 95 -1.74 9.53 7.81
C VAL A 95 -1.93 10.91 7.19
N LEU A 96 -3.05 11.59 7.47
CA LEU A 96 -3.31 12.94 6.98
C LEU A 96 -2.26 13.94 7.47
N LYS A 97 -1.84 13.86 8.74
CA LYS A 97 -0.78 14.71 9.29
C LYS A 97 0.57 14.43 8.64
N ALA A 98 0.92 13.16 8.44
CA ALA A 98 2.18 12.77 7.80
C ALA A 98 2.26 13.29 6.35
N ARG A 99 1.18 13.16 5.58
CA ARG A 99 1.12 13.57 4.16
C ARG A 99 1.23 15.07 3.93
N LYS A 100 0.95 15.91 4.93
CA LYS A 100 1.18 17.36 4.85
C LYS A 100 2.67 17.74 4.94
N LEU A 101 3.51 16.81 5.38
CA LEU A 101 4.95 17.04 5.53
C LEU A 101 5.67 16.63 4.25
N VAL A 102 6.68 17.41 3.86
CA VAL A 102 7.61 17.06 2.78
C VAL A 102 8.26 15.69 3.08
N GLY A 103 8.18 14.77 2.12
CA GLY A 103 8.66 13.39 2.26
C GLY A 103 7.89 12.58 3.32
N GLY A 104 6.72 13.03 3.76
CA GLY A 104 5.92 12.37 4.79
C GLY A 104 4.97 11.29 4.28
N ARG A 105 4.81 11.14 2.96
CA ARG A 105 4.09 10.04 2.30
C ARG A 105 5.08 8.90 2.05
N GLY A 106 4.77 7.71 2.57
CA GLY A 106 5.54 6.49 2.29
C GLY A 106 5.16 5.84 0.97
N HIS A 107 5.87 4.76 0.61
CA HIS A 107 5.45 3.88 -0.48
C HIS A 107 4.24 3.08 -0.03
N ILE A 108 3.27 2.89 -0.90
CA ILE A 108 2.04 2.15 -0.57
C ILE A 108 2.01 0.86 -1.39
N ILE A 109 1.73 -0.24 -0.71
CA ILE A 109 1.50 -1.54 -1.32
C ILE A 109 0.06 -1.93 -1.01
N ALA A 110 -0.77 -1.99 -2.05
CA ALA A 110 -2.10 -2.58 -1.99
C ALA A 110 -2.01 -4.01 -2.52
N THR A 111 -2.28 -5.00 -1.68
CA THR A 111 -2.29 -6.41 -2.10
C THR A 111 -3.71 -6.91 -2.19
N ILE A 112 -4.09 -7.41 -3.37
CA ILE A 112 -5.36 -8.08 -3.63
C ILE A 112 -5.06 -9.57 -3.74
N LYS A 113 -5.69 -10.37 -2.90
CA LYS A 113 -5.64 -11.83 -2.99
C LYS A 113 -6.98 -12.35 -3.44
N VAL A 114 -6.99 -13.16 -4.49
CA VAL A 114 -8.19 -13.84 -5.00
C VAL A 114 -8.05 -15.31 -4.66
N TYR A 115 -9.00 -15.81 -3.89
CA TYR A 115 -9.14 -17.19 -3.48
C TYR A 115 -10.24 -17.82 -4.32
N GLN A 116 -9.94 -18.96 -4.93
CA GLN A 116 -10.93 -19.78 -5.60
C GLN A 116 -11.32 -20.91 -4.63
N ASP A 117 -12.60 -21.00 -4.24
CA ASP A 117 -13.10 -22.14 -3.48
C ASP A 117 -13.06 -23.38 -4.40
N GLU A 118 -12.01 -24.19 -4.28
CA GLU A 118 -12.03 -25.56 -4.79
C GLU A 118 -12.68 -26.45 -3.72
N THR A 119 -13.68 -27.23 -4.11
CA THR A 119 -14.37 -28.21 -3.25
C THR A 119 -13.48 -29.39 -2.84
N THR A 120 -12.22 -29.42 -3.27
CA THR A 120 -11.24 -30.46 -2.99
C THR A 120 -10.15 -29.95 -2.03
N GLU A 121 -9.97 -30.65 -0.91
CA GLU A 121 -9.15 -30.28 0.26
C GLU A 121 -7.64 -30.04 0.01
N ALA A 122 -7.16 -30.10 -1.23
CA ALA A 122 -5.74 -29.98 -1.57
C ALA A 122 -5.44 -28.68 -2.32
N SER A 123 -5.16 -27.62 -1.55
CA SER A 123 -4.60 -26.33 -1.99
C SER A 123 -5.62 -25.32 -2.56
N GLN A 124 -6.07 -24.39 -1.70
CA GLN A 124 -6.72 -23.17 -2.17
C GLN A 124 -5.79 -22.42 -3.12
N LYS A 125 -6.13 -22.41 -4.40
CA LYS A 125 -5.41 -21.63 -5.40
C LYS A 125 -5.62 -20.14 -5.12
N CYS A 126 -4.57 -19.48 -4.64
CA CYS A 126 -4.56 -18.06 -4.33
C CYS A 126 -3.79 -17.32 -5.42
N SER A 127 -4.47 -16.41 -6.13
CA SER A 127 -3.81 -15.47 -7.04
C SER A 127 -3.58 -14.14 -6.32
N MET A 128 -2.42 -13.53 -6.52
CA MET A 128 -2.06 -12.26 -5.88
C MET A 128 -1.78 -11.19 -6.93
N LEU A 129 -2.35 -10.01 -6.72
CA LEU A 129 -2.01 -8.80 -7.45
C LEU A 129 -1.54 -7.73 -6.46
N GLN A 130 -0.41 -7.09 -6.76
CA GLN A 130 0.11 -5.98 -5.97
C GLN A 130 0.11 -4.70 -6.79
N LEU A 131 -0.57 -3.68 -6.27
CA LEU A 131 -0.51 -2.32 -6.80
C LEU A 131 0.43 -1.53 -5.90
N ILE A 132 1.51 -1.03 -6.49
CA ILE A 132 2.56 -0.30 -5.78
C ILE A 132 2.51 1.15 -6.20
N ASP A 133 2.34 2.03 -5.22
CA ASP A 133 2.33 3.48 -5.38
C ASP A 133 3.56 4.06 -4.68
N LEU A 134 4.52 4.47 -5.48
CA LEU A 134 5.83 4.91 -5.01
C LEU A 134 5.78 6.36 -4.51
N ALA A 135 6.38 6.59 -3.35
CA ALA A 135 6.58 7.92 -2.82
C ALA A 135 7.46 8.76 -3.75
N CYS A 136 7.07 10.02 -3.92
CA CYS A 136 7.86 10.98 -4.68
C CYS A 136 8.97 11.56 -3.81
N ALA A 137 10.19 11.60 -4.34
CA ALA A 137 11.36 12.21 -3.71
C ALA A 137 11.63 13.64 -4.18
N GLU A 138 10.78 14.16 -5.07
CA GLU A 138 10.86 15.51 -5.56
C GLU A 138 10.28 16.43 -4.50
N THR A 139 11.12 17.34 -4.01
CA THR A 139 10.61 18.66 -3.66
C THR A 139 10.10 19.23 -4.96
N GLU A 140 8.79 19.46 -5.10
CA GLU A 140 8.34 20.51 -5.98
C GLU A 140 9.24 21.70 -5.66
N GLN A 141 10.13 22.04 -6.60
CA GLN A 141 10.72 23.35 -6.58
C GLN A 141 9.52 24.26 -6.74
N ILE A 142 9.02 24.80 -5.63
CA ILE A 142 8.13 25.94 -5.66
C ILE A 142 8.84 26.93 -6.60
N ASP A 143 8.18 27.21 -7.72
CA ASP A 143 8.69 27.75 -8.98
C ASP A 143 9.99 28.55 -8.89
N GLN A 144 11.03 28.07 -9.59
CA GLN A 144 12.30 28.79 -9.80
C GLN A 144 12.24 29.87 -10.90
N ASP A 145 11.06 30.21 -11.43
CA ASP A 145 10.93 31.17 -12.52
C ASP A 145 10.39 32.55 -12.09
N SER A 146 10.32 32.85 -10.80
CA SER A 146 9.95 34.20 -10.34
C SER A 146 10.72 34.62 -9.10
N VAL A 147 11.73 35.47 -9.32
CA VAL A 147 12.28 36.50 -8.40
C VAL A 147 12.33 36.12 -6.92
N GLY A 148 13.51 35.73 -6.44
CA GLY A 148 13.84 35.74 -5.02
C GLY A 148 13.95 34.35 -4.41
N LYS A 149 15.18 33.84 -4.35
CA LYS A 149 15.55 32.57 -3.72
C LYS A 149 15.13 32.53 -2.24
N THR A 150 13.94 32.02 -1.96
CA THR A 150 13.62 31.48 -0.65
C THR A 150 13.88 29.98 -0.73
N LYS A 151 15.13 29.58 -0.53
CA LYS A 151 15.47 28.18 -0.29
C LYS A 151 14.69 27.77 0.96
N VAL A 152 13.59 27.05 0.80
CA VAL A 152 12.82 26.54 1.94
C VAL A 152 13.79 25.69 2.76
N GLU A 153 14.16 26.18 3.94
CA GLU A 153 15.10 25.50 4.80
C GLU A 153 14.41 24.26 5.35
N MET A 154 14.63 23.14 4.66
CA MET A 154 14.10 21.86 5.08
C MET A 154 14.76 21.46 6.40
N THR A 155 13.92 21.10 7.36
CA THR A 155 14.39 20.56 8.64
C THR A 155 15.23 19.30 8.40
N ARG A 156 16.18 18.99 9.30
CA ARG A 156 16.97 17.75 9.25
C ARG A 156 16.09 16.49 9.11
N VAL A 157 14.92 16.49 9.75
CA VAL A 157 13.94 15.39 9.68
C VAL A 157 13.38 15.22 8.26
N GLN A 158 13.00 16.30 7.59
CA GLN A 158 12.50 16.25 6.21
C GLN A 158 13.58 15.79 5.23
N ASN A 159 14.81 16.29 5.38
CA ASN A 159 15.93 15.86 4.54
C ASN A 159 16.21 14.36 4.68
N ARG A 160 16.17 13.82 5.92
CA ARG A 160 16.32 12.39 6.15
C ARG A 160 15.24 11.57 5.46
N ARG A 161 13.98 12.02 5.52
CA ARG A 161 12.85 11.34 4.84
C ARG A 161 13.03 11.27 3.34
N ILE A 162 13.35 12.39 2.70
CA ILE A 162 13.62 12.44 1.25
C ILE A 162 14.78 11.52 0.90
N ALA A 163 15.86 11.53 1.68
CA ALA A 163 17.01 10.66 1.44
C ALA A 163 16.64 9.17 1.50
N CYS A 164 15.80 8.75 2.44
CA CYS A 164 15.29 7.37 2.51
C CYS A 164 14.47 7.00 1.27
N ILE A 165 13.59 7.88 0.79
CA ILE A 165 12.81 7.65 -0.44
C ILE A 165 13.75 7.51 -1.64
N ARG A 166 14.73 8.42 -1.81
CA ARG A 166 15.70 8.33 -2.92
C ARG A 166 16.52 7.05 -2.87
N LYS A 167 16.96 6.64 -1.68
CA LYS A 167 17.72 5.40 -1.49
C LYS A 167 16.92 4.18 -1.92
N SER A 168 15.66 4.06 -1.47
CA SER A 168 14.79 2.94 -1.83
C SER A 168 14.47 2.91 -3.34
N LEU A 169 14.17 4.06 -3.96
CA LEU A 169 13.94 4.15 -5.41
C LEU A 169 15.20 3.81 -6.23
N SER A 170 16.37 4.30 -5.80
CA SER A 170 17.64 3.96 -6.44
C SER A 170 17.96 2.47 -6.33
N GLY A 171 17.68 1.86 -5.17
CA GLY A 171 17.84 0.43 -4.95
C GLY A 171 16.92 -0.39 -5.86
N LEU A 172 15.63 -0.02 -5.94
CA LEU A 172 14.69 -0.65 -6.86
C LEU A 172 15.15 -0.53 -8.32
N GLY A 173 15.60 0.65 -8.74
CA GLY A 173 16.13 0.86 -10.10
C GLY A 173 17.38 0.01 -10.39
N ALA A 174 18.24 -0.22 -9.40
CA ALA A 174 19.39 -1.10 -9.54
C ALA A 174 18.98 -2.57 -9.71
N VAL A 175 17.99 -3.04 -8.94
CA VAL A 175 17.43 -4.40 -9.10
C VAL A 175 16.83 -4.57 -10.49
N LEU A 176 15.99 -3.62 -10.93
CA LEU A 176 15.33 -3.71 -12.24
C LEU A 176 16.31 -3.71 -13.42
N ARG A 177 17.46 -3.02 -13.30
CA ARG A 177 18.52 -3.07 -14.32
C ARG A 177 19.36 -4.34 -14.29
N GLY A 178 19.33 -5.07 -13.17
CA GLY A 178 20.06 -6.33 -13.01
C GLY A 178 19.25 -7.57 -13.39
N LEU A 179 17.97 -7.40 -13.70
CA LEU A 179 17.11 -8.44 -14.30
C LEU A 179 17.29 -8.45 -15.82
#